data_AF-A0A952B1T9-F1
#
_entry.id   AF-A0A952B1T9-F1
#
_cell.length_a   1.000
_cell.length_b   1.000
_cell.length_c   1.000
_cell.angle_alpha   90.00
_cell.angle_beta   90.00
_cell.angle_gamma   90.00
#
_symmetry.space_group_name_H-M   'P 1'
#
loop_
_entity.id
_entity.type
_entity.pdbx_description
1 polymer ?
#
loop_
_entity_poly.entity_id
_entity_poly.type
_entity_poly.pdbx_seq_one_letter_code
_entity_poly.pdbx_strand_id
1 'polypeptide(L)'
;MPSGSDYFSYLEGNIQLATGAYNGDGNQASHWKDGLGLGILDPTLAPGELSTITYNDLVAMDLIGWEIVPEPTTILTLALGTLLMRKRKK
;
A
#
# COMPACT_ATOMS: atom_id res chain seq x y z
N MET A 1 3.85 -13.98 -27.92
CA MET A 1 2.57 -13.27 -27.65
C MET A 1 2.90 -11.79 -27.59
N PRO A 2 2.19 -10.88 -28.26
CA PRO A 2 2.57 -9.47 -28.22
C PRO A 2 2.40 -8.96 -26.79
N SER A 3 3.45 -8.33 -26.26
CA SER A 3 3.54 -7.80 -24.90
C SER A 3 2.64 -6.57 -24.76
N GLY A 4 1.34 -6.80 -24.60
CA GLY A 4 0.42 -5.74 -24.19
C GLY A 4 0.84 -5.21 -22.81
N SER A 5 0.77 -3.90 -22.62
CA SER A 5 0.81 -3.30 -21.30
C SER A 5 -0.44 -3.72 -20.53
N ASP A 6 -0.26 -4.31 -19.35
CA ASP A 6 -1.36 -4.62 -18.44
C ASP A 6 -1.65 -3.41 -17.53
N TYR A 7 -2.91 -3.23 -17.16
CA TYR A 7 -3.35 -2.09 -16.36
C TYR A 7 -4.23 -2.53 -15.21
N PHE A 8 -4.02 -1.89 -14.06
CA PHE A 8 -5.00 -1.80 -12.99
C PHE A 8 -5.91 -0.60 -13.25
N SER A 9 -7.16 -0.87 -13.62
CA SER A 9 -8.14 0.15 -14.01
C SER A 9 -9.06 0.50 -12.84
N TYR A 10 -9.31 1.78 -12.65
CA TYR A 10 -10.27 2.31 -11.68
C TYR A 10 -11.08 3.46 -12.30
N LEU A 11 -12.07 3.98 -11.56
CA LEU A 11 -13.03 4.96 -12.08
C LEU A 11 -12.40 6.18 -12.76
N GLU A 12 -11.25 6.64 -12.26
CA GLU A 12 -10.62 7.88 -12.71
C GLU A 12 -9.37 7.66 -13.57
N GLY A 13 -8.91 6.41 -13.75
CA GLY A 13 -7.66 6.17 -14.44
C GLY A 13 -7.20 4.72 -14.56
N ASN A 14 -5.98 4.57 -15.07
CA ASN A 14 -5.31 3.29 -15.26
C ASN A 14 -3.87 3.39 -14.73
N ILE A 15 -3.44 2.41 -13.95
CA ILE A 15 -2.08 2.28 -13.43
C ILE A 15 -1.43 1.09 -14.15
N GLN A 16 -0.19 1.24 -14.62
CA GLN A 16 0.49 0.14 -15.34
C GLN A 16 0.92 -0.96 -14.37
N LEU A 17 0.65 -2.21 -14.75
CA LEU A 17 1.07 -3.41 -14.07
C LEU A 17 2.28 -4.03 -14.77
N ALA A 18 3.07 -4.77 -14.00
CA ALA A 18 3.99 -5.74 -14.56
C ALA A 18 3.24 -6.83 -15.32
N THR A 19 3.84 -7.39 -16.38
CA THR A 19 3.16 -8.35 -17.29
C THR A 19 3.51 -9.81 -17.01
N GLY A 20 4.29 -10.07 -15.96
CA GLY A 20 4.56 -11.41 -15.44
C GLY A 20 5.98 -11.92 -15.67
N ALA A 21 6.42 -12.78 -14.75
CA ALA A 21 7.78 -13.33 -14.76
C ALA A 21 8.01 -14.31 -15.93
N TYR A 22 6.95 -14.95 -16.44
CA TYR A 22 7.02 -15.90 -17.54
C TYR A 22 6.29 -15.33 -18.76
N ASN A 23 7.02 -15.16 -19.88
CA ASN A 23 6.55 -14.53 -21.13
C ASN A 23 6.08 -13.06 -21.01
N GLY A 24 6.33 -12.40 -19.89
CA GLY A 24 6.06 -10.97 -19.67
C GLY A 24 7.35 -10.15 -19.59
N ASP A 25 7.32 -9.12 -18.76
CA ASP A 25 8.42 -8.18 -18.52
C ASP A 25 9.44 -8.64 -17.47
N GLY A 26 9.29 -9.86 -16.95
CA GLY A 26 10.20 -10.46 -15.98
C GLY A 26 9.84 -10.14 -14.52
N ASN A 27 8.84 -9.29 -14.29
CA ASN A 27 8.40 -8.89 -12.95
C ASN A 27 7.08 -9.60 -12.56
N GLN A 28 6.78 -9.67 -11.26
CA GLN A 28 5.55 -10.32 -10.79
C GLN A 28 4.30 -9.54 -11.24
N ALA A 29 3.34 -10.20 -11.90
CA ALA A 29 2.19 -9.55 -12.55
C ALA A 29 1.23 -8.78 -11.61
N SER A 30 1.34 -8.96 -10.29
CA SER A 30 0.55 -8.22 -9.28
C SER A 30 1.29 -7.00 -8.71
N HIS A 31 2.45 -6.63 -9.24
CA HIS A 31 3.17 -5.41 -8.90
C HIS A 31 2.96 -4.31 -9.95
N TRP A 32 3.28 -3.08 -9.57
CA TRP A 32 3.35 -1.96 -10.50
C TRP A 32 4.43 -2.16 -11.54
N LYS A 33 4.29 -1.47 -12.67
CA LYS A 33 5.32 -1.44 -13.68
C LYS A 33 6.58 -0.77 -13.13
N ASP A 34 7.69 -1.49 -13.22
CA ASP A 34 9.00 -1.05 -12.79
C ASP A 34 9.47 0.24 -13.51
N GLY A 35 10.32 1.03 -12.85
CA GLY A 35 10.96 2.22 -13.38
C GLY A 35 10.07 3.46 -13.51
N LEU A 36 8.82 3.39 -13.03
CA LEU A 36 7.84 4.48 -13.14
C LEU A 36 7.55 5.20 -11.81
N GLY A 37 8.11 4.73 -10.68
CA GLY A 37 7.90 5.36 -9.36
C GLY A 37 6.43 5.40 -8.94
N LEU A 38 5.67 4.35 -9.26
CA LEU A 38 4.22 4.34 -9.10
C LEU A 38 3.75 4.14 -7.66
N GLY A 39 4.57 3.57 -6.78
CA GLY A 39 4.17 3.27 -5.41
C GLY A 39 5.07 2.24 -4.74
N ILE A 40 4.63 1.79 -3.56
CA ILE A 40 5.34 0.79 -2.76
C ILE A 40 5.28 -0.61 -3.38
N LEU A 41 4.31 -0.89 -4.26
CA LEU A 41 4.23 -2.15 -5.00
C LEU A 41 5.22 -2.22 -6.18
N ASP A 42 6.41 -1.64 -6.02
CA ASP A 42 7.52 -1.76 -6.97
C ASP A 42 8.10 -3.19 -6.93
N PRO A 43 8.19 -3.90 -8.07
CA PRO A 43 8.65 -5.29 -8.11
C PRO A 43 10.15 -5.46 -7.85
N THR A 44 10.92 -4.38 -7.86
CA THR A 44 12.39 -4.40 -7.73
C THR A 44 12.89 -3.88 -6.39
N LEU A 45 11.99 -3.56 -5.46
CA LEU A 45 12.33 -3.00 -4.15
C LEU A 45 13.33 -3.90 -3.40
N ALA A 46 14.50 -3.36 -3.08
CA ALA A 46 15.57 -4.12 -2.43
C ALA A 46 15.38 -4.22 -0.91
N PRO A 47 15.92 -5.27 -0.25
CA PRO A 47 15.91 -5.34 1.20
C PRO A 47 16.59 -4.12 1.85
N GLY A 48 15.86 -3.43 2.73
CA GLY A 48 16.35 -2.22 3.41
C GLY A 48 16.20 -0.92 2.61
N GLU A 49 15.64 -0.99 1.40
CA GLU A 49 15.24 0.19 0.63
C GLU A 49 13.96 0.81 1.22
N LEU A 50 13.96 2.14 1.33
CA LEU A 50 12.79 2.89 1.76
C LEU A 50 12.02 3.34 0.52
N SER A 51 10.77 2.87 0.41
CA SER A 51 9.82 3.36 -0.58
C SER A 51 8.74 4.23 0.06
N THR A 52 8.00 4.92 -0.79
CA THR A 52 6.89 5.80 -0.38
C THR A 52 5.58 5.18 -0.81
N ILE A 53 4.61 5.14 0.13
CA ILE A 53 3.22 4.80 -0.18
C ILE A 53 2.62 5.98 -0.95
N THR A 54 2.14 5.71 -2.15
CA THR A 54 1.52 6.71 -3.03
C THR A 54 0.00 6.55 -3.06
N TYR A 55 -0.68 7.49 -3.71
CA TYR A 55 -2.13 7.40 -3.94
C TYR A 55 -2.52 6.15 -4.75
N ASN A 56 -1.67 5.70 -5.69
CA ASN A 56 -1.93 4.50 -6.48
C ASN A 56 -2.05 3.25 -5.60
N ASP A 57 -1.19 3.15 -4.59
CA ASP A 57 -1.24 2.05 -3.61
C ASP A 57 -2.54 2.09 -2.80
N LEU A 58 -2.92 3.29 -2.33
CA LEU A 58 -4.12 3.46 -1.50
C LEU A 58 -5.41 3.13 -2.27
N VAL A 59 -5.54 3.62 -3.52
CA VAL A 59 -6.69 3.32 -4.37
C VAL A 59 -6.77 1.83 -4.71
N ALA A 60 -5.63 1.19 -4.97
CA ALA A 60 -5.61 -0.23 -5.29
C ALA A 60 -6.08 -1.08 -4.10
N MET A 61 -5.62 -0.73 -2.89
CA MET A 61 -6.02 -1.40 -1.65
C MET A 61 -7.51 -1.16 -1.33
N ASP A 62 -8.00 0.06 -1.49
CA ASP A 62 -9.42 0.40 -1.30
C ASP A 62 -10.33 -0.42 -2.24
N LEU A 63 -9.96 -0.53 -3.52
CA LEU A 63 -10.74 -1.26 -4.53
C LEU A 63 -10.82 -2.77 -4.30
N ILE A 64 -9.83 -3.37 -3.63
CA ILE A 64 -9.89 -4.79 -3.24
C ILE A 64 -10.59 -4.99 -1.88
N GLY A 65 -11.16 -3.93 -1.31
CA GLY A 65 -11.95 -3.95 -0.08
C GLY A 65 -11.13 -3.73 1.19
N TRP A 66 -9.92 -3.20 1.09
CA TRP A 66 -9.10 -2.86 2.25
C TRP A 66 -9.37 -1.42 2.70
N GLU A 67 -9.84 -1.25 3.93
CA GLU A 67 -10.17 0.06 4.49
C GLU A 67 -9.06 0.55 5.42
N ILE A 68 -8.61 1.80 5.22
CA ILE A 68 -7.63 2.45 6.10
C ILE A 68 -8.35 2.90 7.37
N VAL A 69 -8.22 2.11 8.43
CA VAL A 69 -8.73 2.47 9.75
C VAL A 69 -7.72 3.32 10.52
N PRO A 70 -8.13 4.45 11.10
CA PRO A 70 -7.25 5.24 11.95
C PRO A 70 -6.82 4.42 13.16
N GLU A 71 -5.59 4.68 13.63
CA GLU A 71 -5.05 4.04 14.82
C GLU A 71 -6.06 4.07 15.97
N PRO A 72 -6.39 2.93 16.57
CA PRO A 72 -7.27 2.89 17.72
C PRO A 72 -6.73 3.84 18.80
N THR A 73 -7.61 4.58 19.47
CA THR A 73 -7.26 5.57 20.51
C THR A 73 -6.62 4.95 21.77
N THR A 74 -6.09 3.73 21.68
CA THR A 74 -5.45 2.91 22.70
C THR A 74 -4.44 3.68 23.55
N ILE A 75 -3.53 4.46 22.95
CA ILE A 75 -2.54 5.23 23.72
C ILE A 75 -3.23 6.32 24.54
N LEU A 76 -4.20 7.01 23.94
CA LEU A 76 -5.01 8.04 24.61
C LEU A 76 -5.84 7.43 25.75
N THR A 77 -6.50 6.29 25.52
CA THR A 77 -7.32 5.62 26.55
C THR A 77 -6.47 5.06 27.67
N LEU A 78 -5.27 4.52 27.39
CA LEU A 78 -4.29 4.13 28.40
C LEU A 78 -3.78 5.34 29.21
N ALA A 79 -3.44 6.44 28.55
CA ALA A 79 -2.97 7.66 29.20
C ALA A 79 -4.07 8.28 30.10
N LEU A 80 -5.32 8.34 29.62
CA LEU A 80 -6.45 8.78 30.42
C LEU A 80 -6.74 7.84 31.59
N GLY A 81 -6.71 6.52 31.36
CA GLY A 81 -6.92 5.51 32.40
C GLY A 81 -5.88 5.62 33.53
N THR A 82 -4.60 5.73 33.19
CA THR A 82 -3.51 5.91 34.18
C THR A 82 -3.64 7.22 34.95
N LEU A 83 -4.02 8.31 34.28
CA LEU A 83 -4.25 9.61 34.93
C LEU A 83 -5.43 9.57 35.92
N LEU A 84 -6.53 8.92 35.55
CA LEU A 84 -7.71 8.75 36.40
C LEU A 84 -7.40 7.87 37.62
N MET A 85 -6.62 6.79 37.46
CA MET A 85 -6.16 5.96 38.57
C MET A 85 -5.24 6.72 39.53
N ARG A 86 -4.41 7.63 39.01
CA ARG A 86 -3.52 8.48 39.80
C ARG A 86 -4.28 9.55 40.58
N LYS A 87 -5.36 10.10 40.01
CA LYS A 87 -6.27 11.02 40.73
C LYS A 87 -7.10 10.32 41.81
N ARG A 88 -7.41 9.03 41.65
CA ARG A 88 -8.13 8.22 42.65
C ARG A 88 -7.33 7.87 43.90
N LYS A 89 -5.98 7.95 43.84
CA LYS A 89 -5.07 7.64 44.95
C LYS A 89 -4.64 8.88 45.77
N LYS A 90 -5.16 10.07 45.46
CA LYS A 90 -5.05 11.28 46.29
C LYS A 90 -6.40 11.60 46.89
#